data_AF-A0A1X7SDY0-F1
#
_entry.id   AF-A0A1X7SDY0-F1
#
_cell.length_a   1.000
_cell.length_b   1.000
_cell.length_c   1.000
_cell.angle_alpha   90.00
_cell.angle_beta   90.00
_cell.angle_gamma   90.00
#
_symmetry.space_group_name_H-M   'P 1'
#
loop_
_entity.id
_entity.type
_entity.pdbx_description
1 polymer ?
#
loop_
_entity_poly.entity_id
_entity_poly.type
_entity_poly.pdbx_seq_one_letter_code
_entity_poly.pdbx_strand_id
1 'polypeptide(L)'
;MYFTYFPLGNDRCCECNAPDPEWLSVNLGLLICIHCSGRHRELGVQYSRIRSLKLDALKTSELLIARVMGNAVLNEVMEANLTDPKPSPDSDIETRRHFIVEKYTNRKYIEHQVDPSVLSQELLEAIELRDIKHLLQ
;
A
#
# COMPACT_ATOMS: atom_id res chain seq x y z
N MET A 1 10.04 -15.88 -23.14
CA MET A 1 8.99 -16.09 -22.10
C MET A 1 9.08 -14.92 -21.13
N TYR A 2 8.37 -13.83 -21.41
CA TYR A 2 8.29 -12.70 -20.49
C TYR A 2 7.24 -13.04 -19.44
N PHE A 3 7.68 -13.51 -18.27
CA PHE A 3 6.83 -13.46 -17.09
C PHE A 3 6.54 -12.00 -16.80
N THR A 4 5.39 -11.50 -17.26
CA THR A 4 4.80 -10.32 -16.64
C THR A 4 4.45 -10.75 -15.22
N TYR A 5 5.35 -10.49 -14.27
CA TYR A 5 5.04 -10.56 -12.85
C TYR A 5 3.85 -9.64 -12.63
N PHE A 6 2.65 -10.21 -12.53
CA PHE A 6 1.54 -9.51 -11.95
C PHE A 6 1.86 -9.37 -10.46
N PRO A 7 1.84 -8.15 -9.91
CA PRO A 7 2.04 -7.95 -8.49
C PRO A 7 1.03 -8.79 -7.71
N LEU A 8 1.53 -9.63 -6.79
CA LEU A 8 0.71 -10.57 -6.04
C LEU A 8 -0.23 -9.83 -5.05
N GLY A 9 -1.37 -10.46 -4.74
CA GLY A 9 -2.34 -9.95 -3.76
C GLY A 9 -3.29 -8.87 -4.27
N ASN A 10 -3.22 -8.50 -5.55
CA ASN A 10 -4.08 -7.47 -6.14
C ASN A 10 -5.53 -7.94 -6.39
N ASP A 11 -5.82 -9.24 -6.24
CA ASP A 11 -7.17 -9.82 -6.27
C ASP A 11 -7.96 -9.58 -4.97
N ARG A 12 -7.30 -9.04 -3.94
CA ARG A 12 -7.88 -8.76 -2.62
C ARG A 12 -7.51 -7.35 -2.18
N CYS A 13 -8.47 -6.63 -1.59
CA CYS A 13 -8.26 -5.31 -1.02
C CYS A 13 -7.09 -5.33 -0.03
N CYS A 14 -6.14 -4.42 -0.21
CA CYS A 14 -4.93 -4.31 0.60
C CYS A 14 -5.20 -4.20 2.11
N GLU A 15 -6.36 -3.65 2.51
CA GLU A 15 -6.67 -3.40 3.92
C GLU A 15 -7.61 -4.43 4.55
N CYS A 16 -8.58 -4.95 3.79
CA CYS A 16 -9.66 -5.76 4.36
C CYS A 16 -9.96 -7.08 3.64
N ASN A 17 -9.13 -7.44 2.66
CA ASN A 17 -9.26 -8.66 1.87
C ASN A 17 -10.60 -8.82 1.09
N ALA A 18 -11.38 -7.74 0.91
CA ALA A 18 -12.52 -7.76 0.01
C ALA A 18 -12.07 -8.12 -1.41
N PRO A 19 -12.80 -8.98 -2.13
CA PRO A 19 -12.40 -9.40 -3.47
C PRO A 19 -12.44 -8.24 -4.47
N ASP A 20 -11.67 -8.39 -5.55
CA ASP A 20 -11.70 -7.56 -6.76
C ASP A 20 -11.65 -6.05 -6.47
N PRO A 21 -10.59 -5.54 -5.81
CA PRO A 21 -10.45 -4.12 -5.50
C PRO A 21 -10.26 -3.28 -6.78
N GLU A 22 -11.04 -2.21 -6.92
CA GLU A 22 -11.06 -1.37 -8.14
C GLU A 22 -10.53 0.05 -7.92
N TRP A 23 -9.98 0.34 -6.74
CA TRP A 23 -9.44 1.63 -6.39
C TRP A 23 -7.94 1.55 -6.16
N LEU A 24 -7.19 2.36 -6.89
CA LEU A 24 -5.74 2.43 -6.85
C LEU A 24 -5.30 3.63 -5.99
N SER A 25 -4.38 3.39 -5.05
CA SER A 25 -3.56 4.49 -4.53
C SER A 25 -2.33 4.66 -5.43
N VAL A 26 -2.30 5.71 -6.25
CA VAL A 26 -1.30 5.86 -7.33
C VAL A 26 0.11 6.09 -6.81
N ASN A 27 0.25 6.68 -5.61
CA ASN A 27 1.56 6.93 -4.99
C ASN A 27 2.07 5.73 -4.18
N LEU A 28 1.18 4.83 -3.73
CA LEU A 28 1.56 3.63 -2.98
C LEU A 28 1.61 2.37 -3.85
N GLY A 29 0.93 2.36 -5.00
CA GLY A 29 0.90 1.22 -5.92
C GLY A 29 0.07 0.03 -5.43
N LEU A 30 -0.95 0.28 -4.60
CA LEU A 30 -1.82 -0.73 -3.99
C LEU A 30 -3.27 -0.62 -4.49
N LEU A 31 -4.02 -1.73 -4.44
CA LEU A 31 -5.43 -1.80 -4.76
C LEU A 31 -6.31 -2.04 -3.53
N ILE A 32 -7.38 -1.26 -3.40
CA ILE A 32 -8.34 -1.29 -2.31
C ILE A 32 -9.78 -1.31 -2.81
N CYS A 33 -10.69 -1.78 -1.95
CA CYS A 33 -12.12 -1.73 -2.24
C CYS A 33 -12.66 -0.30 -2.07
N ILE A 34 -13.89 -0.08 -2.54
CA ILE A 34 -14.56 1.23 -2.47
C ILE A 34 -14.65 1.77 -1.04
N HIS A 35 -14.92 0.91 -0.05
CA HIS A 35 -15.04 1.32 1.36
C HIS A 35 -13.71 1.80 1.95
N CYS A 36 -12.62 1.07 1.71
CA CYS A 36 -11.28 1.49 2.15
C CYS A 36 -10.80 2.73 1.38
N SER A 37 -11.19 2.89 0.12
CA SER A 37 -10.83 4.06 -0.68
C SER A 37 -11.31 5.38 -0.04
N GLY A 38 -12.47 5.38 0.62
CA GLY A 38 -12.97 6.53 1.37
C GLY A 38 -12.05 6.90 2.54
N ARG A 39 -11.62 5.90 3.31
CA ARG A 39 -10.70 6.07 4.44
C ARG A 39 -9.33 6.58 3.99
N HIS A 40 -8.81 6.08 2.87
CA HIS A 40 -7.57 6.61 2.29
C HIS A 40 -7.69 8.07 1.83
N ARG A 41 -8.85 8.51 1.33
CA ARG A 41 -9.09 9.91 0.97
C ARG A 41 -9.06 10.82 2.19
N GLU A 42 -9.58 10.36 3.32
CA GLU A 42 -9.60 11.10 4.60
C GLU A 42 -8.20 11.31 5.18
N LEU A 43 -7.22 10.44 4.88
CA LEU A 43 -5.83 10.65 5.28
C LEU A 43 -5.24 11.93 4.67
N GLY A 44 -5.63 12.26 3.43
CA GLY A 44 -5.07 13.38 2.67
C GLY A 44 -3.99 12.96 1.66
N VAL A 45 -3.74 13.85 0.69
CA VAL A 45 -2.93 13.58 -0.51
C VAL A 45 -1.44 13.36 -0.24
N GLN A 46 -0.96 13.73 0.95
CA GLN A 46 0.39 13.45 1.42
C GLN A 46 0.60 11.96 1.75
N TYR A 47 -0.46 11.24 2.15
CA TYR A 47 -0.40 9.81 2.44
C TYR A 47 -0.89 8.97 1.27
N SER A 48 -2.06 9.30 0.71
CA SER A 48 -2.69 8.46 -0.31
C SER A 48 -3.44 9.27 -1.37
N ARG A 49 -3.24 8.90 -2.63
CA ARG A 49 -3.86 9.54 -3.80
C ARG A 49 -4.71 8.52 -4.55
N ILE A 50 -6.01 8.60 -4.34
CA ILE A 50 -6.95 7.59 -4.84
C ILE A 50 -7.44 7.89 -6.26
N ARG A 51 -7.45 6.86 -7.10
CA ARG A 51 -8.06 6.80 -8.44
C ARG A 51 -8.89 5.53 -8.59
N SER A 52 -10.00 5.60 -9.30
CA SER A 52 -10.74 4.41 -9.73
C SER A 52 -10.11 3.83 -10.99
N LEU A 53 -9.91 2.52 -11.03
CA LEU A 53 -9.47 1.82 -12.25
C LEU A 53 -10.53 1.83 -13.36
N LYS A 54 -11.80 2.02 -13.01
CA LYS A 54 -12.93 2.01 -13.96
C LYS A 54 -13.47 3.39 -14.29
N LEU A 55 -13.46 4.30 -13.31
CA LEU A 55 -14.15 5.59 -13.42
C LEU A 55 -13.22 6.76 -13.74
N ASP A 56 -11.91 6.63 -13.48
CA ASP A 56 -10.95 7.71 -13.73
C ASP A 56 -10.07 7.42 -14.95
N ALA A 57 -9.69 8.49 -15.68
CA ALA A 57 -8.72 8.41 -16.75
C ALA A 57 -7.29 8.37 -16.17
N LEU A 58 -6.69 7.17 -16.15
CA LEU A 58 -5.35 6.94 -15.61
C LEU A 58 -4.26 7.16 -16.66
N LYS A 59 -3.25 7.93 -16.29
CA LYS A 59 -2.04 8.09 -17.11
C LYS A 59 -1.06 6.95 -16.85
N THR A 60 -0.24 6.61 -17.84
CA THR A 60 0.82 5.60 -17.67
C THR A 60 1.72 5.91 -16.46
N SER A 61 2.04 7.18 -16.23
CA SER A 61 2.84 7.61 -15.07
C SER A 61 2.20 7.27 -13.71
N GLU A 62 0.87 7.24 -13.62
CA GLU A 62 0.15 6.88 -12.39
C GLU A 62 0.12 5.35 -12.15
N LEU A 63 0.43 4.55 -13.17
CA LEU A 63 0.42 3.08 -13.10
C LEU A 63 1.80 2.47 -12.84
N LEU A 64 2.89 3.27 -12.92
CA LEU A 64 4.25 2.75 -12.85
C LEU A 64 4.55 2.08 -11.50
N ILE A 65 4.18 2.71 -10.39
CA ILE A 65 4.40 2.15 -9.04
C ILE A 65 3.55 0.90 -8.85
N ALA A 66 2.28 0.93 -9.28
CA ALA A 66 1.35 -0.20 -9.20
C ALA A 66 1.85 -1.44 -9.95
N ARG A 67 2.69 -1.27 -10.97
CA ARG A 67 3.26 -2.38 -11.77
C ARG A 67 4.38 -3.13 -11.05
N VAL A 68 5.02 -2.52 -10.05
CA VAL A 68 6.16 -3.10 -9.32
C VAL A 68 5.79 -3.47 -7.89
N MET A 69 4.85 -2.75 -7.28
CA MET A 69 4.46 -2.91 -5.89
C MET A 69 3.46 -4.06 -5.68
N GLY A 70 2.17 -3.78 -5.84
CA GLY A 70 1.10 -4.68 -5.46
C GLY A 70 0.90 -4.82 -3.96
N ASN A 71 -0.25 -5.39 -3.60
CA ASN A 71 -0.69 -5.47 -2.22
C ASN A 71 0.17 -6.40 -1.36
N ALA A 72 0.66 -7.51 -1.91
CA ALA A 72 1.49 -8.45 -1.16
C ALA A 72 2.82 -7.83 -0.73
N VAL A 73 3.53 -7.18 -1.67
CA VAL A 73 4.83 -6.53 -1.40
C VAL A 73 4.66 -5.41 -0.37
N LEU A 74 3.61 -4.60 -0.50
CA LEU A 74 3.35 -3.53 0.45
C LEU A 74 3.07 -4.09 1.85
N ASN A 75 2.21 -5.10 1.97
CA ASN A 75 1.85 -5.67 3.27
C ASN A 75 3.00 -6.43 3.92
N GLU A 76 3.93 -7.00 3.14
CA GLU A 76 5.16 -7.60 3.66
C GLU A 76 5.99 -6.60 4.48
N VAL A 77 5.94 -5.30 4.14
CA VAL A 77 6.62 -4.25 4.89
C VAL A 77 5.68 -3.57 5.90
N MET A 78 4.53 -3.09 5.42
CA MET A 78 3.61 -2.25 6.18
C MET A 78 2.78 -3.01 7.23
N GLU A 79 2.80 -4.34 7.19
CA GLU A 79 2.09 -5.22 8.12
C GLU A 79 3.02 -6.33 8.68
N ALA A 80 4.34 -6.16 8.60
CA ALA A 80 5.33 -7.16 9.00
C ALA A 80 5.17 -7.63 10.46
N ASN A 81 4.81 -6.71 11.35
CA ASN A 81 4.57 -6.94 12.79
C ASN A 81 3.07 -6.99 13.14
N LEU A 82 2.18 -7.17 12.17
CA LEU A 82 0.75 -7.20 12.45
C LEU A 82 0.35 -8.49 13.20
N THR A 83 -0.02 -8.33 14.47
CA THR A 83 -0.50 -9.43 15.33
C THR A 83 -2.03 -9.48 15.42
N ASP A 84 -2.67 -8.32 15.37
CA ASP A 84 -4.13 -8.20 15.40
C ASP A 84 -4.75 -8.58 14.04
N PRO A 85 -5.97 -9.14 14.00
CA PRO A 85 -6.63 -9.44 12.75
C PRO A 85 -6.90 -8.15 11.95
N LYS A 86 -6.71 -8.24 10.63
CA LYS A 86 -7.11 -7.19 9.69
C LYS A 86 -8.63 -7.00 9.73
N PRO A 87 -9.14 -5.80 9.39
CA PRO A 87 -10.55 -5.62 9.08
C PRO A 87 -11.03 -6.66 8.05
N SER A 88 -12.27 -7.12 8.17
CA SER A 88 -12.91 -7.97 7.17
C SER A 88 -13.67 -7.11 6.14
N PRO A 89 -14.18 -7.71 5.05
CA PRO A 89 -15.09 -7.03 4.12
C PRO A 89 -16.36 -6.46 4.80
N ASP A 90 -16.77 -7.02 5.93
CA ASP A 90 -17.96 -6.61 6.67
C ASP A 90 -17.66 -5.70 7.87
N SER A 91 -16.38 -5.41 8.14
CA SER A 91 -16.01 -4.48 9.22
C SER A 91 -16.62 -3.11 9.00
N ASP A 92 -17.02 -2.50 10.13
CA ASP A 92 -17.61 -1.17 10.15
C ASP A 92 -16.59 -0.09 9.75
N ILE A 93 -17.14 1.11 9.54
CA ILE A 93 -16.40 2.30 9.09
C ILE A 93 -15.25 2.66 10.04
N GLU A 94 -15.48 2.57 11.35
CA GLU A 94 -14.55 3.03 12.38
C GLU A 94 -13.40 2.04 12.54
N THR A 95 -13.69 0.74 12.53
CA THR A 95 -12.66 -0.33 12.52
C THR A 95 -11.72 -0.18 11.33
N ARG A 96 -12.27 0.06 10.13
CA ARG A 96 -11.47 0.31 8.92
C ARG A 96 -10.63 1.59 9.03
N ARG A 97 -11.24 2.67 9.53
CA ARG A 97 -10.57 3.98 9.70
C ARG A 97 -9.39 3.85 10.64
N HIS A 98 -9.61 3.23 11.80
CA HIS A 98 -8.58 3.03 12.81
C HIS A 98 -7.40 2.24 12.24
N PHE A 99 -7.65 1.08 11.63
CA PHE A 99 -6.60 0.26 11.02
C PHE A 99 -5.77 1.03 9.98
N ILE A 100 -6.43 1.75 9.06
CA ILE A 100 -5.78 2.50 7.99
C ILE A 100 -4.94 3.66 8.56
N VAL A 101 -5.43 4.36 9.59
CA VAL A 101 -4.65 5.42 10.26
C VAL A 101 -3.41 4.84 10.95
N GLU A 102 -3.55 3.76 11.70
CA GLU A 102 -2.42 3.12 12.38
C GLU A 102 -1.37 2.62 11.38
N LYS A 103 -1.81 2.05 10.26
CA LYS A 103 -0.93 1.52 9.21
C LYS A 103 -0.13 2.61 8.51
N TYR A 104 -0.79 3.68 8.02
CA TYR A 104 -0.14 4.64 7.11
C TYR A 104 0.38 5.91 7.79
N THR A 105 -0.26 6.35 8.87
CA THR A 105 0.15 7.58 9.59
C THR A 105 1.11 7.23 10.71
N ASN A 106 0.75 6.26 11.55
CA ASN A 106 1.54 5.91 12.73
C ASN A 106 2.60 4.84 12.43
N ARG A 107 2.57 4.23 11.24
CA ARG A 107 3.44 3.12 10.83
C ARG A 107 3.52 2.03 11.91
N LYS A 108 2.39 1.70 12.54
CA LYS A 108 2.33 0.86 13.75
C LYS A 108 2.89 -0.55 13.55
N TYR A 109 2.80 -1.10 12.33
CA TYR A 109 3.01 -2.52 12.06
C TYR A 109 4.29 -2.83 11.25
N ILE A 110 5.18 -1.85 11.05
CA ILE A 110 6.47 -2.11 10.37
C ILE A 110 7.44 -2.85 11.28
N GLU A 111 8.32 -3.68 10.71
CA GLU A 111 9.31 -4.46 11.47
C GLU A 111 10.45 -3.61 12.01
N HIS A 112 11.01 -2.77 11.14
CA HIS A 112 12.21 -2.00 11.42
C HIS A 112 11.96 -0.52 11.13
N GLN A 113 12.31 0.34 12.08
CA GLN A 113 12.45 1.77 11.85
C GLN A 113 13.92 2.08 11.64
N VAL A 114 14.25 2.58 10.45
CA VAL A 114 15.63 2.92 10.09
C VAL A 114 16.17 4.00 11.03
N ASP A 115 17.40 3.80 11.51
CA ASP A 115 18.09 4.80 12.32
C ASP A 115 18.32 6.07 11.47
N PRO A 116 17.86 7.26 11.91
CA PRO A 116 18.02 8.50 11.16
C PRO A 116 19.47 8.82 10.77
N SER A 117 20.46 8.32 11.51
CA SER A 117 21.87 8.55 11.24
C SER A 117 22.41 7.80 10.02
N VAL A 118 21.78 6.68 9.61
CA VAL A 118 22.20 5.86 8.47
C VAL A 118 21.21 5.88 7.30
N LEU A 119 20.00 6.43 7.51
CA LEU A 119 18.93 6.49 6.52
C LEU A 119 19.39 6.94 5.12
N SER A 120 20.21 7.99 5.04
CA SER A 120 20.68 8.50 3.73
C SER A 120 21.51 7.46 2.97
N GLN A 121 22.34 6.68 3.67
CA GLN A 121 23.20 5.67 3.07
C GLN A 121 22.40 4.43 2.67
N GLU A 122 21.51 3.96 3.55
CA GLU A 122 20.64 2.81 3.26
C GLU A 122 19.69 3.09 2.09
N LEU A 123 19.14 4.30 2.00
CA LEU A 123 18.30 4.69 0.87
C LEU A 123 19.08 4.72 -0.45
N LEU A 124 20.34 5.17 -0.44
CA LEU A 124 21.19 5.16 -1.62
C LEU A 124 21.47 3.71 -2.08
N GLU A 125 21.82 2.84 -1.14
CA GLU A 125 22.05 1.42 -1.41
C GLU A 125 20.78 0.75 -1.96
N ALA A 126 19.62 1.00 -1.36
CA ALA A 126 18.33 0.49 -1.83
C ALA A 126 18.01 0.95 -3.26
N ILE A 127 18.32 2.20 -3.62
CA ILE A 127 18.17 2.71 -4.99
C ILE A 127 19.09 1.97 -5.96
N GLU A 128 20.37 1.82 -5.60
CA GLU A 128 21.37 1.14 -6.44
C GLU A 128 21.00 -0.33 -6.69
N LEU A 129 20.52 -1.01 -5.64
CA LEU A 129 20.06 -2.39 -5.67
C LEU A 129 18.66 -2.56 -6.27
N ARG A 130 17.93 -1.45 -6.50
CA ARG A 130 16.52 -1.44 -6.94
C ARG A 130 15.60 -2.20 -5.98
N ASP A 131 15.92 -2.16 -4.69
CA ASP A 131 15.15 -2.82 -3.64
C ASP A 131 14.01 -1.91 -3.19
N ILE A 132 12.85 -2.08 -3.83
CA ILE A 132 11.68 -1.28 -3.54
C ILE A 132 11.13 -1.51 -2.13
N LYS A 133 11.37 -2.68 -1.52
CA LYS A 133 10.87 -2.98 -0.17
C LYS A 133 11.65 -2.19 0.86
N HIS A 134 12.97 -2.10 0.69
CA HIS A 134 13.84 -1.33 1.55
C HIS A 134 13.51 0.17 1.51
N LEU A 135 13.03 0.68 0.37
CA LEU A 135 12.58 2.07 0.24
C LEU A 135 11.26 2.40 0.96
N LEU A 136 10.55 1.40 1.49
CA LEU A 136 9.27 1.57 2.20
C LEU A 136 9.40 1.59 3.72
N GLN A 137 10.59 1.28 4.27
CA GLN A 137 10.83 1.21 5.71
C GLN A 137 10.69 2.59 6.38
#